data_AF-A0A3A6R1U4-F1
#
_entry.id   AF-A0A3A6R1U4-F1
#
_cell.length_a   1.000
_cell.length_b   1.000
_cell.length_c   1.000
_cell.angle_alpha   90.00
_cell.angle_beta   90.00
_cell.angle_gamma   90.00
#
_symmetry.space_group_name_H-M   'P 1'
#
loop_
_entity.id
_entity.type
_entity.pdbx_description
1 polymer ?
#
loop_
_entity_poly.entity_id
_entity_poly.type
_entity_poly.pdbx_seq_one_letter_code
_entity_poly.pdbx_strand_id
1 'polypeptide(L)'
;MNNNDVTYSEIDIQNFLNNDRVQASLVDIRRGIERELIRTTEQSLLSGVPHPKALGSALTHPYITTDFAESQLELVTAAMTDRSAMFNSLASLHCFVAQRLPFGEMLWGASMPPILPNEEEIAIANYGTSNAGLLKMRYRQGLANRYGKRMQLISGIHYNFSLPQSFWQALHSETHSDLSIDDFISDRYFHLIRNVLRHGWIIAYLFGASPAVDKSYLIGKEHTLASLDEDSFYLPWATSLRLSNLGYTSSEQSLYPVSFNNKQAYLSDLFTALTRPSERYTHFSGDQQLNGSVLQLENELYGSVRPKIVSDELRPLYAMCHHGVQYVELRSLDNNPYLPLGISEEQSHFLDLFLTYCALAPSPELTERERTVIVRRQELVATRGREPQLKLPSLQSNLEVVEEELTQMGLGIISSMRTVALVFDEKFATSQYQASLDHESEKFHNSELTPSAMLLAQMQQENLSHSALIKQLSNEHLNHVHLDQKSIGITEDETLIQLATESLFKQALMESQQEIDFDDFLKQKNELQRDCKQQAAVV
;
A
#
# COMPACT_ATOMS: atom_id res chain seq x y z
N MET A 1 30.25 -13.84 -3.72
CA MET A 1 29.97 -14.12 -5.15
C MET A 1 29.97 -12.78 -5.86
N ASN A 2 30.61 -12.70 -7.03
CA ASN A 2 30.96 -11.44 -7.68
C ASN A 2 29.74 -10.56 -7.95
N ASN A 3 29.78 -9.29 -7.52
CA ASN A 3 28.96 -8.22 -8.09
C ASN A 3 29.46 -8.00 -9.51
N ASN A 4 28.81 -8.62 -10.48
CA ASN A 4 28.95 -8.19 -11.86
C ASN A 4 27.96 -7.04 -12.03
N ASP A 5 28.46 -5.84 -12.35
CA ASP A 5 27.62 -4.75 -12.85
C ASP A 5 26.86 -5.28 -14.08
N VAL A 6 25.55 -5.55 -13.92
CA VAL A 6 24.73 -6.05 -15.02
C VAL A 6 24.42 -4.87 -15.95
N THR A 7 25.16 -4.77 -17.04
CA THR A 7 24.90 -3.79 -18.09
C THR A 7 23.89 -4.34 -19.08
N TYR A 8 22.67 -3.82 -19.08
CA TYR A 8 21.66 -4.11 -20.10
C TYR A 8 21.85 -3.17 -21.31
N SER A 9 21.56 -3.64 -22.52
CA SER A 9 21.29 -2.73 -23.63
C SER A 9 20.01 -1.94 -23.33
N GLU A 10 20.03 -0.62 -23.51
CA GLU A 10 18.81 0.18 -23.42
C GLU A 10 17.79 -0.33 -24.44
N ILE A 11 16.57 -0.58 -23.98
CA ILE A 11 15.49 -1.03 -24.84
C ILE A 11 14.84 0.17 -25.54
N ASP A 12 14.57 0.02 -26.83
CA ASP A 12 13.58 0.85 -27.48
C ASP A 12 12.20 0.38 -27.03
N ILE A 13 11.63 1.09 -26.03
CA ILE A 13 10.34 0.76 -25.41
C ILE A 13 9.24 0.62 -26.45
N GLN A 14 9.23 1.48 -27.47
CA GLN A 14 8.20 1.46 -28.51
C GLN A 14 8.32 0.21 -29.36
N ASN A 15 9.53 -0.11 -29.84
CA ASN A 15 9.76 -1.29 -30.66
C ASN A 15 9.50 -2.59 -29.88
N PHE A 16 9.90 -2.64 -28.61
CA PHE A 16 9.63 -3.79 -27.74
C PHE A 16 8.12 -4.01 -27.55
N LEU A 17 7.36 -2.96 -27.22
CA LEU A 17 5.93 -3.07 -26.99
C LEU A 17 5.12 -3.33 -28.27
N ASN A 18 5.62 -2.95 -29.44
CA ASN A 18 5.00 -3.26 -30.74
C ASN A 18 5.21 -4.72 -31.19
N ASN A 19 5.97 -5.53 -30.45
CA ASN A 19 6.13 -6.94 -30.74
C ASN A 19 4.83 -7.71 -30.41
N ASP A 20 4.27 -8.45 -31.38
CA ASP A 20 3.04 -9.23 -31.22
C ASP A 20 3.03 -10.14 -29.97
N ARG A 21 4.17 -10.75 -29.62
CA ARG A 21 4.27 -11.61 -28.44
C ARG A 21 4.16 -10.81 -27.14
N VAL A 22 4.76 -9.62 -27.12
CA VAL A 22 4.70 -8.72 -25.97
C VAL A 22 3.28 -8.19 -25.81
N GLN A 23 2.66 -7.69 -26.89
CA GLN A 23 1.25 -7.28 -26.85
C GLN A 23 0.34 -8.43 -26.41
N ALA A 24 0.53 -9.64 -26.96
CA ALA A 24 -0.23 -10.81 -26.57
C ALA A 24 -0.13 -11.14 -25.08
N SER A 25 1.02 -10.86 -24.44
CA SER A 25 1.19 -11.11 -23.01
C SER A 25 0.41 -10.14 -22.11
N LEU A 26 0.12 -8.91 -22.54
CA LEU A 26 -0.43 -7.87 -21.65
C LEU A 26 -1.79 -8.24 -21.03
N VAL A 27 -2.58 -9.12 -21.67
CA VAL A 27 -3.88 -9.58 -21.13
C VAL A 27 -3.73 -10.44 -19.88
N ASP A 28 -2.55 -10.99 -19.63
CA ASP A 28 -2.25 -11.83 -18.47
C ASP A 28 -1.66 -11.03 -17.29
N ILE A 29 -1.59 -9.69 -17.39
CA ILE A 29 -1.26 -8.83 -16.25
C ILE A 29 -2.26 -9.08 -15.13
N ARG A 30 -1.78 -9.35 -13.91
CA ARG A 30 -2.63 -9.59 -12.75
C ARG A 30 -2.59 -8.43 -11.77
N ARG A 31 -3.74 -8.12 -11.19
CA ARG A 31 -3.98 -7.03 -10.25
C ARG A 31 -4.71 -7.54 -9.01
N GLY A 32 -4.41 -6.97 -7.85
CA GLY A 32 -5.19 -7.14 -6.63
C GLY A 32 -5.26 -5.83 -5.86
N ILE A 33 -6.32 -5.64 -5.08
CA ILE A 33 -6.51 -4.44 -4.26
C ILE A 33 -6.68 -4.87 -2.81
N GLU A 34 -5.91 -4.23 -1.94
CA GLU A 34 -6.16 -4.20 -0.50
C GLU A 34 -6.70 -2.80 -0.15
N ARG A 35 -7.81 -2.74 0.56
CA ARG A 35 -8.42 -1.46 1.00
C ARG A 35 -8.68 -1.50 2.50
N GLU A 36 -8.06 -0.57 3.20
CA GLU A 36 -8.28 -0.39 4.63
C GLU A 36 -9.40 0.63 4.89
N LEU A 37 -10.26 0.34 5.86
CA LEU A 37 -11.42 1.14 6.26
C LEU A 37 -11.58 1.09 7.78
N ILE A 38 -12.07 2.17 8.39
CA ILE A 38 -12.29 2.18 9.84
C ILE A 38 -13.79 2.15 10.15
N ARG A 39 -14.20 1.28 11.07
CA ARG A 39 -15.54 1.27 11.63
C ARG A 39 -15.66 2.41 12.64
N THR A 40 -16.63 3.28 12.45
CA THR A 40 -16.92 4.39 13.37
C THR A 40 -18.37 4.36 13.83
N THR A 41 -18.65 5.04 14.93
CA THR A 41 -20.01 5.41 15.31
C THR A 41 -20.57 6.45 14.33
N GLU A 42 -21.88 6.71 14.40
CA GLU A 42 -22.53 7.82 13.70
C GLU A 42 -21.94 9.20 14.04
N GLN A 43 -21.23 9.36 15.16
CA GLN A 43 -20.58 10.61 15.56
C GLN A 43 -19.11 10.69 15.07
N SER A 44 -18.70 9.84 14.14
CA SER A 44 -17.32 9.77 13.64
C SER A 44 -16.28 9.43 14.71
N LEU A 45 -16.69 8.81 15.82
CA LEU A 45 -15.77 8.26 16.83
C LEU A 45 -15.33 6.85 16.40
N LEU A 46 -14.07 6.50 16.61
CA LEU A 46 -13.56 5.14 16.44
C LEU A 46 -14.47 4.13 17.18
N SER A 47 -14.92 3.08 16.49
CA SER A 47 -15.75 2.06 17.14
C SER A 47 -14.93 1.22 18.13
N GLY A 48 -15.51 0.99 19.31
CA GLY A 48 -15.03 0.03 20.31
C GLY A 48 -15.70 -1.35 20.24
N VAL A 49 -16.62 -1.56 19.28
CA VAL A 49 -17.28 -2.87 19.11
C VAL A 49 -16.30 -3.85 18.46
N PRO A 50 -16.22 -5.12 18.91
CA PRO A 50 -15.38 -6.14 18.27
C PRO A 50 -15.71 -6.39 16.79
N HIS A 51 -14.80 -7.05 16.08
CA HIS A 51 -15.00 -7.47 14.70
C HIS A 51 -16.30 -8.29 14.58
N PRO A 52 -17.24 -7.91 13.68
CA PRO A 52 -18.53 -8.58 13.61
C PRO A 52 -18.38 -10.05 13.19
N LYS A 53 -18.92 -10.97 13.99
CA LYS A 53 -18.89 -12.42 13.68
C LYS A 53 -19.55 -12.77 12.34
N ALA A 54 -20.46 -11.92 11.86
CA ALA A 54 -21.10 -12.07 10.54
C ALA A 54 -20.10 -11.92 9.38
N LEU A 55 -18.93 -11.32 9.62
CA LEU A 55 -17.82 -11.21 8.67
C LEU A 55 -16.83 -12.39 8.78
N GLY A 56 -17.04 -13.28 9.76
CA GLY A 56 -16.20 -14.44 10.01
C GLY A 56 -15.06 -14.19 10.99
N SER A 57 -13.95 -14.90 10.76
CA SER A 57 -12.71 -14.78 11.51
C SER A 57 -11.71 -13.92 10.74
N ALA A 58 -11.32 -12.77 11.31
CA ALA A 58 -10.27 -11.93 10.73
C ALA A 58 -8.92 -12.68 10.58
N LEU A 59 -8.69 -13.76 11.34
CA LEU A 59 -7.46 -14.55 11.21
C LEU A 59 -7.41 -15.38 9.92
N THR A 60 -8.56 -15.89 9.46
CA THR A 60 -8.60 -16.98 8.46
C THR A 60 -9.57 -16.74 7.30
N HIS A 61 -10.34 -15.65 7.34
CA HIS A 61 -11.19 -15.27 6.23
C HIS A 61 -10.32 -14.77 5.05
N PRO A 62 -10.53 -15.27 3.82
CA PRO A 62 -9.58 -15.03 2.73
C PRO A 62 -9.61 -13.60 2.16
N TYR A 63 -10.68 -12.84 2.38
CA TYR A 63 -10.92 -11.55 1.71
C TYR A 63 -11.29 -10.39 2.65
N ILE A 64 -11.51 -10.66 3.93
CA ILE A 64 -11.99 -9.67 4.91
C ILE A 64 -11.22 -9.95 6.20
N THR A 65 -10.37 -9.02 6.60
CA THR A 65 -9.56 -9.13 7.81
C THR A 65 -9.59 -7.79 8.54
N THR A 66 -8.81 -7.68 9.60
CA THR A 66 -8.43 -6.43 10.23
C THR A 66 -6.94 -6.18 10.01
N ASP A 67 -6.55 -4.91 9.92
CA ASP A 67 -5.13 -4.51 10.00
C ASP A 67 -4.74 -4.28 11.46
N PHE A 68 -4.27 -3.09 11.87
CA PHE A 68 -3.73 -2.89 13.22
C PHE A 68 -4.79 -2.96 14.32
N ALA A 69 -5.90 -2.22 14.17
CA ALA A 69 -6.93 -2.12 15.19
C ALA A 69 -8.13 -3.04 14.92
N GLU A 70 -8.86 -3.40 15.97
CA GLU A 70 -10.05 -4.25 15.87
C GLU A 70 -11.17 -3.62 15.02
N SER A 71 -11.20 -2.29 14.95
CA SER A 71 -12.11 -1.51 14.11
C SER A 71 -11.56 -1.14 12.74
N GLN A 72 -10.32 -1.50 12.42
CA GLN A 72 -9.69 -1.22 11.13
C GLN A 72 -9.81 -2.44 10.22
N LEU A 73 -10.86 -2.47 9.41
CA LEU A 73 -11.11 -3.49 8.42
C LEU A 73 -10.13 -3.38 7.26
N GLU A 74 -9.79 -4.51 6.66
CA GLU A 74 -9.01 -4.60 5.44
C GLU A 74 -9.72 -5.58 4.48
N LEU A 75 -10.07 -5.10 3.29
CA LEU A 75 -10.69 -5.87 2.22
C LEU A 75 -9.62 -6.23 1.20
N VAL A 76 -9.47 -7.51 0.90
CA VAL A 76 -8.41 -8.03 0.01
C VAL A 76 -9.05 -8.77 -1.15
N THR A 77 -8.82 -8.31 -2.37
CA THR A 77 -9.28 -9.05 -3.57
C THR A 77 -8.29 -10.13 -3.97
N ALA A 78 -8.79 -11.17 -4.66
CA ALA A 78 -7.91 -12.11 -5.34
C ALA A 78 -7.15 -11.41 -6.47
N ALA A 79 -5.98 -11.94 -6.84
CA ALA A 79 -5.26 -11.48 -8.02
C ALA A 79 -6.02 -11.88 -9.31
N MET A 80 -6.44 -10.92 -10.12
CA MET A 80 -7.25 -11.14 -11.32
C MET A 80 -6.62 -10.47 -12.56
N THR A 81 -6.85 -11.05 -13.73
CA THR A 81 -6.47 -10.44 -15.02
C THR A 81 -7.51 -9.43 -15.49
N ASP A 82 -8.79 -9.74 -15.30
CA ASP A 82 -9.91 -8.87 -15.62
C ASP A 82 -10.08 -7.77 -14.56
N ARG A 83 -9.93 -6.50 -14.97
CA ARG A 83 -10.05 -5.34 -14.09
C ARG A 83 -11.46 -5.19 -13.55
N SER A 84 -12.48 -5.26 -14.41
CA SER A 84 -13.86 -5.03 -14.00
C SER A 84 -14.32 -6.13 -13.04
N ALA A 85 -13.88 -7.38 -13.22
CA ALA A 85 -14.12 -8.45 -12.27
C ALA A 85 -13.46 -8.17 -10.90
N MET A 86 -12.23 -7.64 -10.88
CA MET A 86 -11.56 -7.24 -9.64
C MET A 86 -12.32 -6.13 -8.91
N PHE A 87 -12.77 -5.09 -9.64
CA PHE A 87 -13.55 -3.99 -9.05
C PHE A 87 -14.94 -4.44 -8.60
N ASN A 88 -15.60 -5.34 -9.34
CA ASN A 88 -16.84 -5.97 -8.91
C ASN A 88 -16.63 -6.79 -7.63
N SER A 89 -15.53 -7.55 -7.53
CA SER A 89 -15.19 -8.28 -6.30
C SER A 89 -14.99 -7.34 -5.12
N LEU A 90 -14.25 -6.23 -5.30
CA LEU A 90 -14.07 -5.22 -4.25
C LEU A 90 -15.41 -4.58 -3.84
N ALA A 91 -16.29 -4.31 -4.80
CA ALA A 91 -17.63 -3.79 -4.55
C ALA A 91 -18.48 -4.77 -3.75
N SER A 92 -18.49 -6.06 -4.13
CA SER A 92 -19.23 -7.09 -3.41
C SER A 92 -18.72 -7.26 -1.97
N LEU A 93 -17.40 -7.24 -1.75
CA LEU A 93 -16.83 -7.24 -0.39
C LEU A 93 -17.27 -6.01 0.42
N HIS A 94 -17.21 -4.81 -0.18
CA HIS A 94 -17.63 -3.59 0.48
C HIS A 94 -19.12 -3.61 0.86
N CYS A 95 -20.00 -4.01 -0.08
CA CYS A 95 -21.44 -4.15 0.16
C CYS A 95 -21.73 -5.19 1.26
N PHE A 96 -21.08 -6.35 1.20
CA PHE A 96 -21.25 -7.42 2.18
C PHE A 96 -20.93 -6.95 3.60
N VAL A 97 -19.81 -6.22 3.75
CA VAL A 97 -19.39 -5.64 5.02
C VAL A 97 -20.38 -4.57 5.49
N ALA A 98 -20.71 -3.61 4.62
CA ALA A 98 -21.59 -2.49 4.95
C ALA A 98 -22.98 -2.95 5.45
N GLN A 99 -23.52 -4.05 4.87
CA GLN A 99 -24.81 -4.63 5.27
C GLN A 99 -24.78 -5.41 6.59
N ARG A 100 -23.58 -5.71 7.11
CA ARG A 100 -23.35 -6.54 8.31
C ARG A 100 -22.66 -5.77 9.43
N LEU A 101 -22.60 -4.46 9.32
CA LEU A 101 -22.15 -3.61 10.42
C LEU A 101 -23.16 -3.66 11.59
N PRO A 102 -22.67 -3.60 12.83
CA PRO A 102 -23.50 -3.32 13.99
C PRO A 102 -24.35 -2.06 13.79
N PHE A 103 -25.53 -2.03 14.41
CA PHE A 103 -26.40 -0.86 14.36
C PHE A 103 -25.69 0.41 14.84
N GLY A 104 -25.76 1.49 14.05
CA GLY A 104 -25.11 2.77 14.35
C GLY A 104 -23.63 2.83 14.01
N GLU A 105 -23.07 1.81 13.35
CA GLU A 105 -21.74 1.88 12.74
C GLU A 105 -21.79 2.30 11.27
N MET A 106 -20.71 2.92 10.83
CA MET A 106 -20.44 3.27 9.44
C MET A 106 -18.99 2.96 9.05
N LEU A 107 -18.71 2.94 7.74
CA LEU A 107 -17.35 2.79 7.21
C LEU A 107 -16.75 4.17 6.92
N TRP A 108 -15.71 4.52 7.66
CA TRP A 108 -14.90 5.71 7.43
C TRP A 108 -14.01 5.52 6.20
N GLY A 109 -14.34 6.26 5.12
CA GLY A 109 -13.73 6.11 3.81
C GLY A 109 -12.49 6.97 3.53
N ALA A 110 -11.87 7.60 4.54
CA ALA A 110 -10.69 8.45 4.36
C ALA A 110 -9.40 7.83 4.92
N SER A 111 -8.25 8.30 4.42
CA SER A 111 -6.94 7.81 4.84
C SER A 111 -6.51 8.28 6.23
N MET A 112 -6.75 9.55 6.56
CA MET A 112 -6.48 10.02 7.92
C MET A 112 -7.60 9.56 8.84
N PRO A 113 -7.29 9.16 10.08
CA PRO A 113 -8.24 8.50 10.96
C PRO A 113 -9.44 9.39 11.34
N PRO A 114 -10.52 8.76 11.83
CA PRO A 114 -11.66 9.45 12.44
C PRO A 114 -11.27 10.09 13.78
N ILE A 115 -12.25 10.60 14.53
CA ILE A 115 -12.02 11.13 15.88
C ILE A 115 -11.52 9.97 16.77
N LEU A 116 -10.32 10.14 17.31
CA LEU A 116 -9.64 9.12 18.09
C LEU A 116 -9.82 9.35 19.60
N PRO A 117 -10.10 8.29 20.37
CA PRO A 117 -10.15 8.38 21.83
C PRO A 117 -8.75 8.55 22.43
N ASN A 118 -8.63 8.41 23.74
CA ASN A 118 -7.33 8.21 24.37
C ASN A 118 -6.66 6.95 23.80
N GLU A 119 -5.34 6.97 23.73
CA GLU A 119 -4.60 5.91 23.04
C GLU A 119 -4.77 4.54 23.71
N GLU A 120 -4.93 4.51 25.04
CA GLU A 120 -5.18 3.29 25.80
C GLU A 120 -6.48 2.59 25.39
N GLU A 121 -7.49 3.35 24.96
CA GLU A 121 -8.82 2.87 24.56
C GLU A 121 -8.87 2.31 23.14
N ILE A 122 -7.83 2.56 22.30
CA ILE A 122 -7.75 2.00 20.95
C ILE A 122 -7.45 0.49 21.07
N ALA A 123 -8.44 -0.33 20.70
CA ALA A 123 -8.33 -1.79 20.72
C ALA A 123 -7.47 -2.31 19.56
N ILE A 124 -6.42 -3.07 19.88
CA ILE A 124 -5.63 -3.83 18.91
C ILE A 124 -6.48 -4.98 18.36
N ALA A 125 -6.31 -5.31 17.08
CA ALA A 125 -7.01 -6.41 16.43
C ALA A 125 -6.84 -7.74 17.19
N ASN A 126 -7.95 -8.45 17.38
CA ASN A 126 -8.02 -9.71 18.11
C ASN A 126 -8.14 -10.89 17.14
N TYR A 127 -7.18 -11.81 17.22
CA TYR A 127 -7.12 -12.99 16.35
C TYR A 127 -7.29 -14.31 17.13
N GLY A 128 -7.84 -14.25 18.33
CA GLY A 128 -8.08 -15.42 19.18
C GLY A 128 -6.83 -15.94 19.87
N THR A 129 -6.81 -17.25 20.12
CA THR A 129 -5.86 -17.88 21.07
C THR A 129 -4.85 -18.83 20.44
N SER A 130 -4.95 -19.08 19.12
CA SER A 130 -3.94 -19.87 18.41
C SER A 130 -2.60 -19.15 18.38
N ASN A 131 -1.49 -19.88 18.29
CA ASN A 131 -0.15 -19.29 18.17
C ASN A 131 -0.04 -18.28 17.02
N ALA A 132 -0.68 -18.54 15.87
CA ALA A 132 -0.73 -17.60 14.77
C ALA A 132 -1.48 -16.30 15.12
N GLY A 133 -2.61 -16.43 15.84
CA GLY A 133 -3.37 -15.28 16.34
C GLY A 133 -2.59 -14.47 17.37
N LEU A 134 -2.02 -15.14 18.37
CA LEU A 134 -1.19 -14.53 19.41
C LEU A 134 0.05 -13.83 18.82
N LEU A 135 0.67 -14.41 17.78
CA LEU A 135 1.78 -13.77 17.06
C LEU A 135 1.35 -12.46 16.41
N LYS A 136 0.22 -12.45 15.69
CA LYS A 136 -0.33 -11.24 15.06
C LYS A 136 -0.70 -10.16 16.08
N MET A 137 -1.23 -10.56 17.24
CA MET A 137 -1.57 -9.65 18.33
C MET A 137 -0.32 -9.08 19.01
N ARG A 138 0.67 -9.93 19.35
CA ARG A 138 1.94 -9.50 19.97
C ARG A 138 2.77 -8.61 19.03
N TYR A 139 2.73 -8.87 17.73
CA TYR A 139 3.30 -7.98 16.71
C TYR A 139 2.72 -6.57 16.79
N ARG A 140 1.39 -6.45 16.78
CA ARG A 140 0.68 -5.16 16.88
C ARG A 140 0.89 -4.49 18.22
N GLN A 141 0.98 -5.25 19.32
CA GLN A 141 1.37 -4.70 20.61
C GLN A 141 2.77 -4.08 20.56
N GLY A 142 3.71 -4.73 19.87
CA GLY A 142 5.02 -4.15 19.58
C GLY A 142 4.92 -2.87 18.76
N LEU A 143 4.10 -2.83 17.69
CA LEU A 143 3.89 -1.60 16.92
C LEU A 143 3.31 -0.45 17.76
N ALA A 144 2.35 -0.76 18.63
CA ALA A 144 1.76 0.19 19.57
C ALA A 144 2.82 0.79 20.49
N ASN A 145 3.68 -0.05 21.07
CA ASN A 145 4.72 0.39 21.99
C ASN A 145 5.87 1.15 21.29
N ARG A 146 6.19 0.80 20.04
CA ARG A 146 7.29 1.39 19.26
C ARG A 146 6.92 2.72 18.60
N TYR A 147 5.69 2.85 18.14
CA TYR A 147 5.26 3.94 17.25
C TYR A 147 4.01 4.68 17.72
N GLY A 148 3.33 4.18 18.75
CA GLY A 148 2.01 4.65 19.17
C GLY A 148 0.87 4.09 18.30
N LYS A 149 -0.32 3.94 18.89
CA LYS A 149 -1.50 3.37 18.23
C LYS A 149 -2.14 4.34 17.24
N ARG A 150 -2.02 5.65 17.44
CA ARG A 150 -2.66 6.67 16.58
C ARG A 150 -2.15 6.58 15.13
N MET A 151 -0.84 6.45 14.92
CA MET A 151 -0.23 6.33 13.59
C MET A 151 -0.74 5.11 12.83
N GLN A 152 -1.01 4.01 13.54
CA GLN A 152 -1.39 2.74 12.95
C GLN A 152 -2.84 2.74 12.42
N LEU A 153 -3.65 3.72 12.82
CA LEU A 153 -5.01 3.93 12.32
C LEU A 153 -5.08 4.78 11.05
N ILE A 154 -3.94 5.10 10.43
CA ILE A 154 -3.98 5.60 9.06
C ILE A 154 -4.43 4.44 8.17
N SER A 155 -5.28 4.70 7.18
CA SER A 155 -5.73 3.71 6.22
C SER A 155 -5.29 4.07 4.81
N GLY A 156 -5.12 3.08 3.94
CA GLY A 156 -4.83 3.33 2.53
C GLY A 156 -5.30 2.22 1.61
N ILE A 157 -4.80 2.31 0.38
CA ILE A 157 -5.01 1.31 -0.67
C ILE A 157 -3.65 0.74 -1.05
N HIS A 158 -3.55 -0.59 -1.11
CA HIS A 158 -2.44 -1.27 -1.74
C HIS A 158 -2.87 -1.80 -3.11
N TYR A 159 -2.13 -1.42 -4.14
CA TYR A 159 -2.33 -1.92 -5.50
C TYR A 159 -1.26 -2.96 -5.80
N ASN A 160 -1.66 -4.22 -5.84
CA ASN A 160 -0.82 -5.37 -6.14
C ASN A 160 -0.77 -5.58 -7.66
N PHE A 161 0.43 -5.67 -8.23
CA PHE A 161 0.62 -5.73 -9.68
C PHE A 161 1.72 -6.71 -10.07
N SER A 162 1.46 -7.51 -11.11
CA SER A 162 2.47 -8.39 -11.71
C SER A 162 2.35 -8.42 -13.23
N LEU A 163 3.52 -8.38 -13.88
CA LEU A 163 3.63 -8.67 -15.30
C LEU A 163 3.74 -10.19 -15.50
N PRO A 164 3.16 -10.73 -16.58
CA PRO A 164 3.13 -12.16 -16.80
C PRO A 164 4.49 -12.73 -17.21
N GLN A 165 4.69 -14.02 -16.96
CA GLN A 165 5.95 -14.71 -17.29
C GLN A 165 6.34 -14.57 -18.77
N SER A 166 5.36 -14.59 -19.68
CA SER A 166 5.57 -14.41 -21.12
C SER A 166 6.13 -13.02 -21.47
N PHE A 167 5.69 -11.97 -20.75
CA PHE A 167 6.26 -10.62 -20.89
C PHE A 167 7.73 -10.61 -20.50
N TRP A 168 8.07 -11.22 -19.36
CA TRP A 168 9.45 -11.29 -18.89
C TRP A 168 10.37 -12.09 -19.79
N GLN A 169 9.88 -13.22 -20.34
CA GLN A 169 10.64 -14.03 -21.30
C GLN A 169 10.95 -13.26 -22.59
N ALA A 170 9.99 -12.46 -23.08
CA ALA A 170 10.21 -11.59 -24.23
C ALA A 170 11.25 -10.52 -23.91
N LEU A 171 11.16 -9.86 -22.75
CA LEU A 171 12.10 -8.83 -22.32
C LEU A 171 13.52 -9.38 -22.06
N HIS A 172 13.62 -10.59 -21.51
CA HIS A 172 14.88 -11.31 -21.32
C HIS A 172 15.58 -11.56 -22.66
N SER A 173 14.81 -12.02 -23.65
CA SER A 173 15.29 -12.26 -25.01
C SER A 173 15.74 -10.97 -25.71
N GLU A 174 14.94 -9.91 -25.60
CA GLU A 174 15.22 -8.59 -26.21
C GLU A 174 16.49 -7.95 -25.63
N THR A 175 16.71 -8.10 -24.32
CA THR A 175 17.88 -7.51 -23.65
C THR A 175 19.12 -8.40 -23.64
N HIS A 176 19.04 -9.57 -24.27
CA HIS A 176 20.14 -10.53 -24.35
C HIS A 176 20.81 -10.80 -23.00
N SER A 177 20.00 -10.94 -21.94
CA SER A 177 20.53 -11.09 -20.59
C SER A 177 21.13 -12.47 -20.35
N ASP A 178 22.33 -12.50 -19.75
CA ASP A 178 22.98 -13.74 -19.31
C ASP A 178 22.42 -14.31 -18.00
N LEU A 179 21.49 -13.60 -17.35
CA LEU A 179 20.83 -14.09 -16.14
C LEU A 179 19.89 -15.26 -16.44
N SER A 180 19.72 -16.13 -15.44
CA SER A 180 18.59 -17.07 -15.46
C SER A 180 17.27 -16.30 -15.51
N ILE A 181 16.20 -16.90 -16.06
CA ILE A 181 14.91 -16.21 -16.16
C ILE A 181 14.38 -15.76 -14.78
N ASP A 182 14.57 -16.55 -13.74
CA ASP A 182 14.08 -16.24 -12.39
C ASP A 182 14.87 -15.10 -11.73
N ASP A 183 16.20 -15.08 -11.92
CA ASP A 183 17.05 -13.98 -11.45
C ASP A 183 16.79 -12.70 -12.25
N PHE A 184 16.55 -12.82 -13.56
CA PHE A 184 16.17 -11.70 -14.41
C PHE A 184 14.84 -11.08 -14.00
N ILE A 185 13.80 -11.88 -13.73
CA ILE A 185 12.51 -11.38 -13.25
C ILE A 185 12.68 -10.62 -11.93
N SER A 186 13.43 -11.20 -10.99
CA SER A 186 13.72 -10.55 -9.71
C SER A 186 14.45 -9.22 -9.91
N ASP A 187 15.50 -9.20 -10.73
CA ASP A 187 16.25 -8.00 -11.06
C ASP A 187 15.35 -6.92 -11.70
N ARG A 188 14.47 -7.32 -12.63
CA ARG A 188 13.50 -6.42 -13.27
C ARG A 188 12.43 -5.89 -12.32
N TYR A 189 12.02 -6.64 -11.29
CA TYR A 189 11.16 -6.08 -10.26
C TYR A 189 11.89 -5.05 -9.38
N PHE A 190 13.18 -5.24 -9.07
CA PHE A 190 13.97 -4.21 -8.39
C PHE A 190 14.20 -2.99 -9.29
N HIS A 191 14.38 -3.20 -10.59
CA HIS A 191 14.41 -2.14 -11.62
C HIS A 191 13.14 -1.30 -11.59
N LEU A 192 11.97 -1.95 -11.62
CA LEU A 192 10.66 -1.33 -11.45
C LEU A 192 10.59 -0.53 -10.14
N ILE A 193 10.94 -1.15 -9.01
CA ILE A 193 10.87 -0.53 -7.68
C ILE A 193 11.70 0.76 -7.62
N ARG A 194 12.93 0.76 -8.13
CA ARG A 194 13.76 1.98 -8.16
C ARG A 194 13.09 3.12 -8.94
N ASN A 195 12.42 2.81 -10.05
CA ASN A 195 11.67 3.80 -10.81
C ASN A 195 10.40 4.27 -10.08
N VAL A 196 9.72 3.38 -9.36
CA VAL A 196 8.61 3.78 -8.47
C VAL A 196 9.12 4.68 -7.34
N LEU A 197 10.30 4.43 -6.76
CA LEU A 197 10.89 5.34 -5.77
C LEU A 197 11.23 6.71 -6.40
N ARG A 198 11.74 6.74 -7.63
CA ARG A 198 12.03 8.00 -8.33
C ARG A 198 10.77 8.80 -8.68
N HIS A 199 9.74 8.14 -9.20
CA HIS A 199 8.62 8.82 -9.84
C HIS A 199 7.32 8.74 -9.03
N GLY A 200 7.27 7.93 -7.98
CA GLY A 200 6.07 7.64 -7.19
C GLY A 200 5.47 8.83 -6.44
N TRP A 201 6.20 9.95 -6.32
CA TRP A 201 5.64 11.21 -5.84
C TRP A 201 4.45 11.68 -6.69
N ILE A 202 4.38 11.27 -7.97
CA ILE A 202 3.25 11.57 -8.85
C ILE A 202 1.93 11.00 -8.32
N ILE A 203 1.98 9.85 -7.63
CA ILE A 203 0.81 9.21 -7.01
C ILE A 203 0.24 10.10 -5.90
N ALA A 204 1.13 10.67 -5.06
CA ALA A 204 0.72 11.60 -4.02
C ALA A 204 0.09 12.87 -4.61
N TYR A 205 0.66 13.40 -5.71
CA TYR A 205 0.11 14.59 -6.37
C TYR A 205 -1.28 14.35 -6.98
N LEU A 206 -1.42 13.31 -7.80
CA LEU A 206 -2.61 13.06 -8.60
C LEU A 206 -3.78 12.49 -7.77
N PHE A 207 -3.45 11.66 -6.79
CA PHE A 207 -4.42 10.83 -6.05
C PHE A 207 -4.39 11.06 -4.54
N GLY A 208 -3.51 11.92 -4.04
CA GLY A 208 -3.51 12.31 -2.64
C GLY A 208 -4.85 12.91 -2.24
N ALA A 209 -5.44 12.37 -1.18
CA ALA A 209 -6.78 12.68 -0.72
C ALA A 209 -6.81 12.88 0.81
N SER A 210 -5.70 13.34 1.38
CA SER A 210 -5.59 13.57 2.81
C SER A 210 -4.89 14.90 3.17
N PRO A 211 -5.45 16.05 2.76
CA PRO A 211 -4.85 17.37 3.02
C PRO A 211 -5.07 17.89 4.45
N ALA A 212 -6.02 17.28 5.18
CA ALA A 212 -6.45 17.66 6.51
C ALA A 212 -6.59 16.42 7.41
N VAL A 213 -6.68 16.65 8.72
CA VAL A 213 -6.83 15.63 9.75
C VAL A 213 -7.56 16.20 10.95
N ASP A 214 -8.27 15.33 11.68
CA ASP A 214 -8.83 15.67 12.98
C ASP A 214 -7.74 15.94 14.04
N LYS A 215 -7.95 16.94 14.91
CA LYS A 215 -6.99 17.34 15.94
C LYS A 215 -6.64 16.20 16.90
N SER A 216 -7.56 15.27 17.14
CA SER A 216 -7.32 14.10 18.00
C SER A 216 -6.15 13.24 17.52
N TYR A 217 -5.87 13.19 16.21
CA TYR A 217 -4.75 12.41 15.68
C TYR A 217 -3.38 12.90 16.17
N LEU A 218 -3.23 14.21 16.39
CA LEU A 218 -1.95 14.85 16.72
C LEU A 218 -1.75 15.13 18.21
N ILE A 219 -2.64 14.64 19.08
CA ILE A 219 -2.49 14.80 20.52
C ILE A 219 -1.13 14.24 20.97
N GLY A 220 -0.31 15.09 21.58
CA GLY A 220 1.04 14.73 22.06
C GLY A 220 2.11 14.66 20.98
N LYS A 221 1.82 15.04 19.72
CA LYS A 221 2.78 15.05 18.61
C LYS A 221 3.08 16.48 18.18
N GLU A 222 4.35 16.83 18.05
CA GLU A 222 4.73 18.12 17.45
C GLU A 222 4.42 18.12 15.94
N HIS A 223 3.85 19.22 15.44
CA HIS A 223 3.50 19.37 14.04
C HIS A 223 3.49 20.84 13.60
N THR A 224 3.56 21.05 12.29
CA THR A 224 3.53 22.39 11.66
C THR A 224 2.22 22.68 10.91
N LEU A 225 1.21 21.82 11.05
CA LEU A 225 -0.10 22.03 10.43
C LEU A 225 -0.80 23.28 10.98
N ALA A 226 -1.51 24.00 10.11
CA ALA A 226 -2.36 25.12 10.49
C ALA A 226 -3.74 24.63 10.97
N SER A 227 -4.39 25.39 11.86
CA SER A 227 -5.79 25.14 12.20
C SER A 227 -6.67 25.55 11.02
N LEU A 228 -7.51 24.64 10.54
CA LEU A 228 -8.54 24.97 9.55
C LEU A 228 -9.80 25.49 10.26
N ASP A 229 -10.19 24.81 11.33
CA ASP A 229 -11.39 25.07 12.13
C ASP A 229 -11.15 24.65 13.61
N GLU A 230 -12.21 24.49 14.40
CA GLU A 230 -12.15 24.08 15.81
C GLU A 230 -11.67 22.64 16.02
N ASP A 231 -11.87 21.75 15.04
CA ASP A 231 -11.65 20.30 15.13
C ASP A 231 -10.58 19.78 14.16
N SER A 232 -10.17 20.57 13.16
CA SER A 232 -9.29 20.10 12.07
C SER A 232 -7.99 20.89 11.93
N PHE A 233 -6.91 20.17 11.62
CA PHE A 233 -5.64 20.70 11.14
C PHE A 233 -5.44 20.40 9.65
N TYR A 234 -4.70 21.25 8.94
CA TYR A 234 -4.41 21.06 7.52
C TYR A 234 -3.14 21.80 7.06
N LEU A 235 -2.76 21.58 5.81
CA LEU A 235 -1.86 22.48 5.06
C LEU A 235 -2.54 22.93 3.77
N PRO A 236 -2.44 24.22 3.38
CA PRO A 236 -3.20 24.78 2.26
C PRO A 236 -2.86 24.16 0.91
N TRP A 237 -1.65 23.63 0.76
CA TRP A 237 -1.13 23.05 -0.48
C TRP A 237 -0.84 21.55 -0.39
N ALA A 238 -1.19 20.90 0.73
CA ALA A 238 -0.96 19.48 0.91
C ALA A 238 -1.81 18.65 -0.03
N THR A 239 -1.25 17.51 -0.42
CA THR A 239 -1.90 16.46 -1.21
C THR A 239 -2.21 15.26 -0.34
N SER A 240 -1.19 14.72 0.34
CA SER A 240 -1.29 13.52 1.17
C SER A 240 -0.45 13.67 2.45
N LEU A 241 -1.06 14.14 3.54
CA LEU A 241 -0.45 14.09 4.88
C LEU A 241 -0.11 12.66 5.32
N ARG A 242 -0.85 11.65 4.84
CA ARG A 242 -0.55 10.22 5.07
C ARG A 242 0.84 9.82 4.57
N LEU A 243 1.30 10.40 3.46
CA LEU A 243 2.64 10.14 2.89
C LEU A 243 3.71 11.14 3.33
N SER A 244 3.35 12.07 4.21
CA SER A 244 4.32 13.00 4.82
C SER A 244 4.99 12.41 6.06
N ASN A 245 5.91 13.15 6.66
CA ASN A 245 6.48 12.82 7.97
C ASN A 245 5.45 12.71 9.10
N LEU A 246 4.22 13.19 8.92
CA LEU A 246 3.13 13.03 9.89
C LEU A 246 2.45 11.67 9.84
N GLY A 247 2.60 10.94 8.72
CA GLY A 247 2.01 9.63 8.51
C GLY A 247 2.89 8.48 8.98
N TYR A 248 3.01 7.43 8.16
CA TYR A 248 3.80 6.24 8.46
C TYR A 248 5.31 6.50 8.32
N THR A 249 5.95 6.89 9.42
CA THR A 249 7.41 7.03 9.47
C THR A 249 8.01 6.37 10.70
N SER A 250 9.26 5.93 10.58
CA SER A 250 10.05 5.43 11.70
C SER A 250 11.47 5.98 11.62
N SER A 251 11.83 6.81 12.60
CA SER A 251 13.19 7.33 12.72
C SER A 251 14.21 6.24 13.02
N GLU A 252 13.81 5.14 13.65
CA GLU A 252 14.68 3.99 13.88
C GLU A 252 15.00 3.27 12.57
N GLN A 253 14.00 3.05 11.71
CA GLN A 253 14.21 2.42 10.40
C GLN A 253 15.10 3.27 9.48
N SER A 254 15.04 4.60 9.60
CA SER A 254 15.93 5.50 8.84
C SER A 254 17.42 5.33 9.16
N LEU A 255 17.78 4.77 10.32
CA LEU A 255 19.17 4.45 10.67
C LEU A 255 19.69 3.18 9.97
N TYR A 256 18.78 2.37 9.42
CA TYR A 256 19.07 1.09 8.79
C TYR A 256 18.40 1.01 7.41
N PRO A 257 18.78 1.89 6.46
CA PRO A 257 18.14 1.95 5.15
C PRO A 257 18.33 0.63 4.39
N VAL A 258 17.24 0.10 3.84
CA VAL A 258 17.25 -1.11 3.01
C VAL A 258 17.49 -0.74 1.55
N SER A 259 18.46 -1.38 0.91
CA SER A 259 18.74 -1.18 -0.51
C SER A 259 17.68 -1.84 -1.41
N PHE A 260 17.28 -1.12 -2.46
CA PHE A 260 16.43 -1.64 -3.55
C PHE A 260 17.19 -1.76 -4.88
N ASN A 261 18.53 -1.82 -4.83
CA ASN A 261 19.33 -1.96 -6.05
C ASN A 261 19.22 -3.36 -6.66
N ASN A 262 19.16 -4.40 -5.84
CA ASN A 262 18.97 -5.77 -6.31
C ASN A 262 18.48 -6.67 -5.17
N LYS A 263 18.02 -7.87 -5.53
CA LYS A 263 17.52 -8.91 -4.59
C LYS A 263 18.50 -9.20 -3.46
N GLN A 264 19.78 -9.37 -3.78
CA GLN A 264 20.80 -9.76 -2.79
C GLN A 264 21.02 -8.67 -1.74
N ALA A 265 21.16 -7.41 -2.17
CA ALA A 265 21.33 -6.26 -1.27
C ALA A 265 20.09 -6.09 -0.37
N TYR A 266 18.89 -6.16 -0.97
CA TYR A 266 17.63 -6.06 -0.24
C TYR A 266 17.51 -7.11 0.87
N LEU A 267 17.74 -8.39 0.55
CA LEU A 267 17.64 -9.48 1.51
C LEU A 267 18.69 -9.38 2.62
N SER A 268 19.92 -8.95 2.27
CA SER A 268 21.00 -8.75 3.25
C SER A 268 20.67 -7.64 4.24
N ASP A 269 20.17 -6.51 3.76
CA ASP A 269 19.82 -5.36 4.59
C ASP A 269 18.58 -5.66 5.44
N LEU A 270 17.57 -6.33 4.86
CA LEU A 270 16.37 -6.77 5.57
C LEU A 270 16.71 -7.77 6.69
N PHE A 271 17.55 -8.77 6.40
CA PHE A 271 18.04 -9.70 7.43
C PHE A 271 18.76 -8.96 8.57
N THR A 272 19.58 -7.96 8.22
CA THR A 272 20.28 -7.13 9.22
C THR A 272 19.28 -6.39 10.11
N ALA A 273 18.24 -5.78 9.53
CA ALA A 273 17.21 -5.08 10.29
C ALA A 273 16.36 -6.02 11.19
N LEU A 274 16.14 -7.27 10.77
CA LEU A 274 15.40 -8.26 11.56
C LEU A 274 16.21 -8.87 12.72
N THR A 275 17.53 -8.85 12.62
CA THR A 275 18.42 -9.51 13.59
C THR A 275 19.21 -8.55 14.47
N ARG A 276 19.29 -7.27 14.09
CA ARG A 276 20.01 -6.26 14.84
C ARG A 276 19.17 -5.72 16.01
N PRO A 277 19.63 -5.86 17.27
CA PRO A 277 18.98 -5.25 18.41
C PRO A 277 18.91 -3.73 18.28
N SER A 278 17.76 -3.14 18.61
CA SER A 278 17.58 -1.69 18.67
C SER A 278 17.76 -1.19 20.10
N GLU A 279 18.58 -0.14 20.27
CA GLU A 279 18.73 0.55 21.55
C GLU A 279 17.40 1.13 22.05
N ARG A 280 16.49 1.45 21.13
CA ARG A 280 15.16 1.95 21.46
C ARG A 280 14.19 0.88 21.91
N TYR A 281 14.34 -0.37 21.49
CA TYR A 281 13.29 -1.39 21.67
C TYR A 281 13.67 -2.54 22.59
N THR A 282 14.96 -2.74 22.85
CA THR A 282 15.48 -3.81 23.74
C THR A 282 14.98 -3.73 25.19
N HIS A 283 14.44 -2.60 25.64
CA HIS A 283 13.93 -2.42 26.99
C HIS A 283 12.51 -2.96 27.21
N PHE A 284 11.72 -3.20 26.13
CA PHE A 284 10.38 -3.79 26.26
C PHE A 284 10.47 -5.29 26.53
N SER A 285 9.58 -5.82 27.38
CA SER A 285 9.50 -7.24 27.72
C SER A 285 8.93 -8.10 26.58
N GLY A 286 9.09 -9.43 26.68
CA GLY A 286 8.69 -10.38 25.62
C GLY A 286 7.18 -10.50 25.37
N ASP A 287 6.34 -10.01 26.27
CA ASP A 287 4.89 -9.89 26.10
C ASP A 287 4.48 -8.56 25.42
N GLN A 288 5.39 -7.58 25.37
CA GLN A 288 5.17 -6.25 24.81
C GLN A 288 5.57 -6.12 23.33
N GLN A 289 6.29 -7.10 22.78
CA GLN A 289 6.77 -7.14 21.39
C GLN A 289 7.22 -8.56 21.01
N LEU A 290 7.44 -8.84 19.72
CA LEU A 290 7.96 -10.14 19.28
C LEU A 290 9.45 -10.35 19.56
N ASN A 291 10.26 -9.30 19.43
CA ASN A 291 11.69 -9.28 19.69
C ASN A 291 12.17 -7.83 19.84
N GLY A 292 13.41 -7.62 20.31
CA GLY A 292 14.02 -6.30 20.47
C GLY A 292 14.79 -5.78 19.25
N SER A 293 14.61 -6.38 18.06
CA SER A 293 15.31 -5.97 16.84
C SER A 293 14.73 -4.68 16.24
N VAL A 294 15.46 -4.05 15.31
CA VAL A 294 14.99 -2.87 14.55
C VAL A 294 13.62 -3.14 13.91
N LEU A 295 13.44 -4.31 13.30
CA LEU A 295 12.14 -4.80 12.82
C LEU A 295 11.75 -6.08 13.56
N GLN A 296 10.48 -6.19 13.98
CA GLN A 296 9.97 -7.44 14.54
C GLN A 296 9.81 -8.51 13.46
N LEU A 297 9.25 -8.11 12.31
CA LEU A 297 8.93 -8.93 11.14
C LEU A 297 9.18 -8.14 9.86
N GLU A 298 9.26 -8.83 8.73
CA GLU A 298 9.43 -8.25 7.39
C GLU A 298 8.36 -7.19 7.10
N ASN A 299 7.13 -7.43 7.56
CA ASN A 299 5.97 -6.56 7.34
C ASN A 299 6.10 -5.17 8.00
N GLU A 300 7.00 -5.00 8.98
CA GLU A 300 7.23 -3.73 9.67
C GLU A 300 8.05 -2.73 8.84
N LEU A 301 8.71 -3.16 7.76
CA LEU A 301 9.51 -2.28 6.89
C LEU A 301 8.62 -1.31 6.11
N TYR A 302 8.47 -0.07 6.56
CA TYR A 302 7.64 0.92 5.88
C TYR A 302 8.26 1.36 4.54
N GLY A 303 7.40 1.60 3.55
CA GLY A 303 7.82 2.02 2.21
C GLY A 303 6.63 2.22 1.27
N SER A 304 6.83 3.00 0.21
CA SER A 304 5.82 3.30 -0.79
C SER A 304 5.56 2.15 -1.76
N VAL A 305 6.51 1.21 -1.89
CA VAL A 305 6.40 0.01 -2.71
C VAL A 305 7.19 -1.14 -2.07
N ARG A 306 6.70 -2.37 -2.21
CA ARG A 306 7.40 -3.57 -1.70
C ARG A 306 7.49 -4.67 -2.77
N PRO A 307 8.64 -5.38 -2.86
CA PRO A 307 8.69 -6.66 -3.57
C PRO A 307 7.95 -7.72 -2.76
N LYS A 308 7.19 -8.59 -3.43
CA LYS A 308 6.35 -9.58 -2.75
C LYS A 308 6.43 -10.95 -3.40
N ILE A 309 6.11 -11.93 -2.58
CA ILE A 309 6.00 -13.34 -2.92
C ILE A 309 4.89 -13.98 -2.07
N VAL A 310 4.14 -14.91 -2.64
CA VAL A 310 3.17 -15.73 -1.92
C VAL A 310 3.86 -17.01 -1.43
N SER A 311 3.74 -17.30 -0.14
CA SER A 311 4.31 -18.50 0.47
C SER A 311 3.62 -18.82 1.80
N ASP A 312 3.04 -20.02 1.89
CA ASP A 312 2.41 -20.53 3.12
C ASP A 312 3.42 -21.18 4.07
N GLU A 313 4.53 -21.71 3.53
CA GLU A 313 5.51 -22.52 4.27
C GLU A 313 6.72 -21.73 4.78
N LEU A 314 7.14 -20.71 4.03
CA LEU A 314 8.35 -19.93 4.33
C LEU A 314 8.01 -18.49 4.68
N ARG A 315 8.79 -17.92 5.61
CA ARG A 315 8.78 -16.47 5.86
C ARG A 315 9.10 -15.70 4.57
N PRO A 316 8.57 -14.48 4.39
CA PRO A 316 8.80 -13.68 3.18
C PRO A 316 10.28 -13.52 2.81
N LEU A 317 11.16 -13.35 3.80
CA LEU A 317 12.61 -13.27 3.59
C LEU A 317 13.17 -14.51 2.86
N TYR A 318 12.81 -15.71 3.33
CA TYR A 318 13.32 -16.97 2.77
C TYR A 318 12.63 -17.33 1.46
N ALA A 319 11.32 -17.16 1.39
CA ALA A 319 10.56 -17.37 0.15
C ALA A 319 11.17 -16.55 -0.99
N MET A 320 11.43 -15.26 -0.76
CA MET A 320 12.02 -14.37 -1.76
C MET A 320 13.46 -14.75 -2.11
N CYS A 321 14.23 -15.26 -1.15
CA CYS A 321 15.57 -15.75 -1.45
C CYS A 321 15.56 -16.97 -2.38
N HIS A 322 14.65 -17.92 -2.14
CA HIS A 322 14.57 -19.17 -2.91
C HIS A 322 13.88 -19.02 -4.27
N HIS A 323 12.85 -18.19 -4.34
CA HIS A 323 11.92 -18.16 -5.47
C HIS A 323 11.84 -16.78 -6.14
N GLY A 324 12.58 -15.79 -5.64
CA GLY A 324 12.61 -14.45 -6.20
C GLY A 324 11.35 -13.64 -5.90
N VAL A 325 11.13 -12.61 -6.71
CA VAL A 325 9.99 -11.69 -6.59
C VAL A 325 8.89 -12.11 -7.57
N GLN A 326 7.64 -12.18 -7.11
CA GLN A 326 6.50 -12.56 -7.96
C GLN A 326 5.68 -11.34 -8.40
N TYR A 327 5.53 -10.35 -7.53
CA TYR A 327 4.73 -9.15 -7.78
C TYR A 327 5.24 -7.98 -6.95
N VAL A 328 4.73 -6.78 -7.24
CA VAL A 328 4.96 -5.58 -6.43
C VAL A 328 3.67 -5.10 -5.80
N GLU A 329 3.78 -4.58 -4.59
CA GLU A 329 2.70 -3.96 -3.84
C GLU A 329 2.97 -2.46 -3.76
N LEU A 330 2.20 -1.65 -4.50
CA LEU A 330 2.25 -0.19 -4.41
C LEU A 330 1.38 0.26 -3.24
N ARG A 331 1.97 0.93 -2.25
CA ARG A 331 1.33 1.26 -0.97
C ARG A 331 1.05 2.75 -0.79
N SER A 332 1.30 3.56 -1.81
CA SER A 332 1.23 5.02 -1.75
C SER A 332 -0.13 5.61 -2.12
N LEU A 333 -1.19 4.80 -2.28
CA LEU A 333 -2.51 5.34 -2.59
C LEU A 333 -3.27 5.66 -1.31
N ASP A 334 -3.80 6.88 -1.24
CA ASP A 334 -4.78 7.25 -0.24
C ASP A 334 -6.15 6.68 -0.62
N ASN A 335 -7.00 6.48 0.37
CA ASN A 335 -8.44 6.32 0.13
C ASN A 335 -8.99 7.66 -0.38
N ASN A 336 -9.60 7.68 -1.57
CA ASN A 336 -10.32 8.83 -2.07
C ASN A 336 -11.77 8.83 -1.53
N PRO A 337 -12.15 9.76 -0.63
CA PRO A 337 -13.47 9.75 0.00
C PRO A 337 -14.63 10.00 -0.96
N TYR A 338 -14.37 10.57 -2.15
CA TYR A 338 -15.39 10.75 -3.18
C TYR A 338 -15.72 9.47 -3.95
N LEU A 339 -14.89 8.43 -3.83
CA LEU A 339 -15.08 7.17 -4.52
C LEU A 339 -15.62 6.12 -3.54
N PRO A 340 -16.71 5.40 -3.87
CA PRO A 340 -17.30 4.41 -2.97
C PRO A 340 -16.31 3.29 -2.61
N LEU A 341 -15.44 2.93 -3.56
CA LEU A 341 -14.39 1.92 -3.39
C LEU A 341 -13.04 2.50 -2.97
N GLY A 342 -12.94 3.82 -2.73
CA GLY A 342 -11.69 4.53 -2.42
C GLY A 342 -10.73 4.67 -3.61
N ILE A 343 -10.93 3.88 -4.67
CA ILE A 343 -10.21 3.90 -5.95
C ILE A 343 -11.19 3.66 -7.11
N SER A 344 -10.90 4.18 -8.30
CA SER A 344 -11.68 3.95 -9.53
C SER A 344 -10.94 3.07 -10.55
N GLU A 345 -11.69 2.49 -11.49
CA GLU A 345 -11.09 1.76 -12.62
C GLU A 345 -10.15 2.65 -13.44
N GLU A 346 -10.50 3.92 -13.63
CA GLU A 346 -9.65 4.91 -14.31
C GLU A 346 -8.31 5.13 -13.61
N GLN A 347 -8.29 5.23 -12.28
CA GLN A 347 -7.04 5.29 -11.52
C GLN A 347 -6.22 4.00 -11.73
N SER A 348 -6.86 2.83 -11.75
CA SER A 348 -6.18 1.56 -12.04
C SER A 348 -5.58 1.50 -13.46
N HIS A 349 -6.21 2.13 -14.46
CA HIS A 349 -5.61 2.28 -15.79
C HIS A 349 -4.29 3.07 -15.73
N PHE A 350 -4.28 4.21 -15.04
CA PHE A 350 -3.05 5.00 -14.84
C PHE A 350 -1.96 4.17 -14.13
N LEU A 351 -2.33 3.45 -13.07
CA LEU A 351 -1.38 2.66 -12.27
C LEU A 351 -0.72 1.54 -13.08
N ASP A 352 -1.47 0.86 -13.95
CA ASP A 352 -0.90 -0.15 -14.85
C ASP A 352 0.14 0.46 -15.80
N LEU A 353 -0.16 1.62 -16.37
CA LEU A 353 0.77 2.34 -17.26
C LEU A 353 2.02 2.77 -16.50
N PHE A 354 1.84 3.33 -15.30
CA PHE A 354 2.93 3.77 -14.45
C PHE A 354 3.86 2.61 -14.06
N LEU A 355 3.31 1.49 -13.61
CA LEU A 355 4.10 0.33 -13.18
C LEU A 355 4.74 -0.39 -14.38
N THR A 356 4.05 -0.49 -15.52
CA THR A 356 4.63 -1.05 -16.75
C THR A 356 5.75 -0.16 -17.28
N TYR A 357 5.56 1.16 -17.31
CA TYR A 357 6.59 2.12 -17.67
C TYR A 357 7.79 2.02 -16.72
N CYS A 358 7.58 1.93 -15.40
CA CYS A 358 8.65 1.76 -14.43
C CYS A 358 9.46 0.47 -14.65
N ALA A 359 8.83 -0.59 -15.16
CA ALA A 359 9.51 -1.84 -15.51
C ALA A 359 10.43 -1.74 -16.74
N LEU A 360 10.20 -0.75 -17.61
CA LEU A 360 10.84 -0.61 -18.93
C LEU A 360 11.80 0.57 -19.01
N ALA A 361 11.49 1.69 -18.36
CA ALA A 361 12.31 2.90 -18.37
C ALA A 361 13.69 2.67 -17.74
N PRO A 362 14.75 3.35 -18.17
CA PRO A 362 16.07 3.22 -17.55
C PRO A 362 16.02 3.37 -16.04
N SER A 363 16.69 2.46 -15.30
CA SER A 363 16.64 2.42 -13.84
C SER A 363 18.03 2.16 -13.27
N PRO A 364 18.94 3.16 -13.29
CA PRO A 364 20.25 3.01 -12.66
C PRO A 364 20.09 2.67 -11.18
N GLU A 365 21.14 2.11 -10.58
CA GLU A 365 21.17 1.87 -9.14
C GLU A 365 21.03 3.19 -8.35
N LEU A 366 20.34 3.14 -7.22
CA LEU A 366 20.12 4.30 -6.36
C LEU A 366 21.36 4.57 -5.51
N THR A 367 21.90 5.77 -5.64
CA THR A 367 22.94 6.28 -4.71
C THR A 367 22.31 6.77 -3.41
N GLU A 368 23.12 6.89 -2.34
CA GLU A 368 22.65 7.49 -1.08
C GLU A 368 22.15 8.92 -1.26
N ARG A 369 22.88 9.71 -2.07
CA ARG A 369 22.48 11.09 -2.39
C ARG A 369 21.13 11.13 -3.11
N GLU A 370 20.90 10.21 -4.05
CA GLU A 370 19.62 10.11 -4.76
C GLU A 370 18.48 9.72 -3.83
N ARG A 371 18.69 8.79 -2.90
CA ARG A 371 17.68 8.41 -1.90
C ARG A 371 17.25 9.61 -1.05
N THR A 372 18.18 10.45 -0.62
CA THR A 372 17.86 11.68 0.13
C THR A 372 17.03 12.66 -0.71
N VAL A 373 17.36 12.81 -2.00
CA VAL A 373 16.58 13.64 -2.94
C VAL A 373 15.16 13.09 -3.11
N ILE A 374 15.01 11.77 -3.28
CA ILE A 374 13.71 11.09 -3.40
C ILE A 374 12.82 11.35 -2.18
N VAL A 375 13.34 11.14 -0.97
CA VAL A 375 12.58 11.36 0.27
C VAL A 375 12.17 12.82 0.40
N ARG A 376 13.08 13.77 0.14
CA ARG A 376 12.77 15.21 0.18
C ARG A 376 11.70 15.58 -0.85
N ARG A 377 11.78 15.04 -2.07
CA ARG A 377 10.79 15.29 -3.13
C ARG A 377 9.41 14.76 -2.74
N GLN A 378 9.33 13.55 -2.18
CA GLN A 378 8.08 12.98 -1.69
C GLN A 378 7.45 13.88 -0.62
N GLU A 379 8.22 14.33 0.37
CA GLU A 379 7.72 15.21 1.44
C GLU A 379 7.21 16.55 0.90
N LEU A 380 7.93 17.16 -0.05
CA LEU A 380 7.51 18.41 -0.68
C LEU A 380 6.18 18.23 -1.43
N VAL A 381 6.01 17.14 -2.18
CA VAL A 381 4.76 16.88 -2.90
C VAL A 381 3.62 16.59 -1.93
N ALA A 382 3.86 15.77 -0.90
CA ALA A 382 2.88 15.43 0.13
C ALA A 382 2.32 16.66 0.86
N THR A 383 3.20 17.62 1.21
CA THR A 383 2.85 18.77 2.07
C THR A 383 2.58 20.06 1.30
N ARG A 384 3.12 20.20 0.09
CA ARG A 384 3.09 21.44 -0.70
C ARG A 384 2.79 21.21 -2.19
N GLY A 385 2.45 20.00 -2.62
CA GLY A 385 2.38 19.62 -4.03
C GLY A 385 1.47 20.48 -4.91
N ARG A 386 0.45 21.15 -4.33
CA ARG A 386 -0.45 22.05 -5.08
C ARG A 386 0.00 23.51 -5.11
N GLU A 387 1.11 23.84 -4.44
CA GLU A 387 1.63 25.20 -4.41
C GLU A 387 2.04 25.65 -5.82
N PRO A 388 1.56 26.82 -6.28
CA PRO A 388 1.91 27.33 -7.60
C PRO A 388 3.43 27.43 -7.79
N GLN A 389 3.92 26.93 -8.93
CA GLN A 389 5.34 26.99 -9.32
C GLN A 389 6.29 26.27 -8.33
N LEU A 390 5.78 25.29 -7.57
CA LEU A 390 6.62 24.48 -6.70
C LEU A 390 7.78 23.85 -7.49
N LYS A 391 8.99 23.99 -6.96
CA LYS A 391 10.18 23.31 -7.47
C LYS A 391 10.51 22.09 -6.63
N LEU A 392 10.89 21.02 -7.30
CA LEU A 392 11.29 19.76 -6.71
C LEU A 392 12.78 19.51 -6.96
N PRO A 393 13.49 18.96 -5.96
CA PRO A 393 14.88 18.57 -6.15
C PRO A 393 14.95 17.35 -7.08
N SER A 394 15.91 17.38 -7.99
CA SER A 394 16.19 16.34 -8.97
C SER A 394 17.70 16.13 -9.09
N LEU A 395 18.14 14.89 -9.28
CA LEU A 395 19.56 14.55 -9.39
C LEU A 395 19.92 14.38 -10.86
N GLN A 396 20.85 15.20 -11.35
CA GLN A 396 21.36 15.11 -12.72
C GLN A 396 22.44 14.01 -12.83
N SER A 397 22.78 13.62 -14.06
CA SER A 397 23.79 12.58 -14.34
C SER A 397 25.19 12.92 -13.82
N ASN A 398 25.52 14.20 -13.70
CA ASN A 398 26.76 14.70 -13.07
C ASN A 398 26.70 14.71 -11.53
N LEU A 399 25.66 14.12 -10.93
CA LEU A 399 25.38 14.07 -9.50
C LEU A 399 25.07 15.44 -8.86
N GLU A 400 24.83 16.49 -9.64
CA GLU A 400 24.35 17.77 -9.12
C GLU A 400 22.86 17.73 -8.83
N VAL A 401 22.46 18.39 -7.75
CA VAL A 401 21.04 18.55 -7.40
C VAL A 401 20.57 19.85 -8.03
N VAL A 402 19.56 19.76 -8.88
CA VAL A 402 18.88 20.90 -9.50
C VAL A 402 17.44 20.97 -9.02
N GLU A 403 16.82 22.14 -9.20
CA GLU A 403 15.43 22.39 -8.85
C GLU A 403 14.63 22.48 -10.16
N GLU A 404 13.69 21.57 -10.37
CA GLU A 404 12.82 21.50 -11.56
C GLU A 404 11.37 21.77 -11.17
N GLU A 405 10.58 22.39 -12.03
CA GLU A 405 9.18 22.67 -11.72
C GLU A 405 8.37 21.36 -11.66
N LEU A 406 7.55 21.18 -10.61
CA LEU A 406 6.71 20.00 -10.43
C LEU A 406 5.86 19.70 -11.67
N THR A 407 5.24 20.73 -12.25
CA THR A 407 4.42 20.65 -13.46
C THR A 407 5.20 20.03 -14.62
N GLN A 408 6.42 20.52 -14.87
CA GLN A 408 7.25 20.04 -15.97
C GLN A 408 7.68 18.59 -15.74
N MET A 409 8.09 18.24 -14.52
CA MET A 409 8.47 16.87 -14.19
C MET A 409 7.30 15.89 -14.35
N GLY A 410 6.11 16.28 -13.87
CA GLY A 410 4.90 15.44 -13.91
C GLY A 410 4.41 15.20 -15.33
N LEU A 411 4.30 16.27 -16.13
CA LEU A 411 3.94 16.18 -17.55
C LEU A 411 4.98 15.38 -18.35
N GLY A 412 6.27 15.47 -17.99
CA GLY A 412 7.32 14.63 -18.58
C GLY A 412 7.10 13.14 -18.34
N ILE A 413 6.71 12.76 -17.11
CA ILE A 413 6.37 11.36 -16.76
C ILE A 413 5.12 10.91 -17.54
N ILE A 414 4.05 11.72 -17.57
CA ILE A 414 2.82 11.41 -18.33
C ILE A 414 3.12 11.21 -19.82
N SER A 415 3.89 12.13 -20.41
CA SER A 415 4.30 12.06 -21.81
C SER A 415 5.06 10.75 -22.12
N SER A 416 5.96 10.35 -21.21
CA SER A 416 6.75 9.12 -21.36
C SER A 416 5.91 7.84 -21.31
N MET A 417 4.72 7.89 -20.69
CA MET A 417 3.78 6.76 -20.64
C MET A 417 2.87 6.67 -21.87
N ARG A 418 2.83 7.68 -22.75
CA ARG A 418 1.90 7.72 -23.90
C ARG A 418 2.08 6.54 -24.86
N THR A 419 3.33 6.14 -25.12
CA THR A 419 3.62 4.97 -25.95
C THR A 419 3.07 3.69 -25.34
N VAL A 420 3.19 3.54 -24.01
CA VAL A 420 2.62 2.38 -23.29
C VAL A 420 1.10 2.39 -23.39
N ALA A 421 0.48 3.56 -23.20
CA ALA A 421 -0.98 3.72 -23.25
C ALA A 421 -1.57 3.36 -24.62
N LEU A 422 -0.92 3.79 -25.71
CA LEU A 422 -1.32 3.47 -27.08
C LEU A 422 -1.38 1.94 -27.31
N VAL A 423 -0.33 1.23 -26.90
CA VAL A 423 -0.25 -0.23 -27.06
C VAL A 423 -1.28 -0.95 -26.19
N PHE A 424 -1.52 -0.47 -24.97
CA PHE A 424 -2.55 -1.03 -24.10
C PHE A 424 -3.95 -0.81 -24.69
N ASP A 425 -4.26 0.39 -25.19
CA ASP A 425 -5.54 0.69 -25.84
C ASP A 425 -5.77 -0.19 -27.07
N GLU A 426 -4.75 -0.38 -27.92
CA GLU A 426 -4.82 -1.32 -29.05
C GLU A 426 -5.08 -2.76 -28.58
N LYS A 427 -4.32 -3.22 -27.60
CA LYS A 427 -4.39 -4.62 -27.14
C LYS A 427 -5.72 -4.95 -26.46
N PHE A 428 -6.26 -4.01 -25.67
CA PHE A 428 -7.53 -4.18 -24.95
C PHE A 428 -8.74 -3.65 -25.71
N ALA A 429 -8.55 -3.18 -26.96
CA ALA A 429 -9.59 -2.60 -27.80
C ALA A 429 -10.41 -1.51 -27.07
N THR A 430 -9.71 -0.57 -26.46
CA THR A 430 -10.27 0.49 -25.61
C THR A 430 -9.56 1.82 -25.85
N SER A 431 -10.04 2.89 -25.21
CA SER A 431 -9.38 4.21 -25.18
C SER A 431 -9.13 4.70 -23.75
N GLN A 432 -9.37 3.85 -22.76
CA GLN A 432 -9.37 4.22 -21.35
C GLN A 432 -7.96 4.48 -20.80
N TYR A 433 -6.93 3.87 -21.39
CA TYR A 433 -5.56 4.08 -20.93
C TYR A 433 -5.06 5.47 -21.33
N GLN A 434 -5.23 5.87 -22.59
CA GLN A 434 -4.90 7.24 -22.99
C GLN A 434 -5.79 8.28 -22.30
N ALA A 435 -7.09 8.01 -22.16
CA ALA A 435 -8.00 8.91 -21.47
C ALA A 435 -7.58 9.13 -20.00
N SER A 436 -7.13 8.08 -19.30
CA SER A 436 -6.60 8.23 -17.94
C SER A 436 -5.38 9.15 -17.90
N LEU A 437 -4.47 9.08 -18.87
CA LEU A 437 -3.33 9.99 -18.94
C LEU A 437 -3.75 11.44 -19.24
N ASP A 438 -4.74 11.65 -20.11
CA ASP A 438 -5.28 12.97 -20.41
C ASP A 438 -5.92 13.61 -19.17
N HIS A 439 -6.79 12.88 -18.48
CA HIS A 439 -7.45 13.37 -17.28
C HIS A 439 -6.42 13.71 -16.18
N GLU A 440 -5.46 12.82 -15.94
CA GLU A 440 -4.42 13.09 -14.94
C GLU A 440 -3.46 14.22 -15.35
N SER A 441 -3.28 14.47 -16.65
CA SER A 441 -2.51 15.61 -17.16
C SER A 441 -3.17 16.95 -16.83
N GLU A 442 -4.50 17.03 -16.88
CA GLU A 442 -5.23 18.27 -16.58
C GLU A 442 -4.99 18.76 -15.16
N LYS A 443 -4.74 17.86 -14.20
CA LYS A 443 -4.44 18.23 -12.80
C LYS A 443 -3.14 19.03 -12.68
N PHE A 444 -2.18 18.85 -13.58
CA PHE A 444 -0.96 19.68 -13.63
C PHE A 444 -1.22 21.07 -14.17
N HIS A 445 -2.20 21.23 -15.06
CA HIS A 445 -2.63 22.53 -15.57
C HIS A 445 -3.55 23.27 -14.59
N ASN A 446 -4.33 22.52 -13.81
CA ASN A 446 -5.21 23.03 -12.78
C ASN A 446 -5.21 22.11 -11.54
N SER A 447 -4.40 22.47 -10.53
CA SER A 447 -4.26 21.68 -9.30
C SER A 447 -5.55 21.59 -8.47
N GLU A 448 -6.54 22.44 -8.74
CA GLU A 448 -7.86 22.39 -8.09
C GLU A 448 -8.67 21.14 -8.49
N LEU A 449 -8.26 20.43 -9.55
CA LEU A 449 -8.86 19.16 -9.97
C LEU A 449 -8.33 17.94 -9.18
N THR A 450 -7.33 18.13 -8.32
CA THR A 450 -6.81 17.03 -7.49
C THR A 450 -7.78 16.73 -6.33
N PRO A 451 -7.89 15.47 -5.87
CA PRO A 451 -8.80 15.12 -4.77
C PRO A 451 -8.55 15.92 -3.49
N SER A 452 -7.26 16.17 -3.18
CA SER A 452 -6.87 17.01 -2.04
C SER A 452 -7.36 18.45 -2.13
N ALA A 453 -7.34 19.08 -3.31
CA ALA A 453 -7.90 20.43 -3.48
C ALA A 453 -9.43 20.41 -3.33
N MET A 454 -10.09 19.44 -3.98
CA MET A 454 -11.55 19.29 -3.90
C MET A 454 -12.03 19.11 -2.46
N LEU A 455 -11.35 18.28 -1.66
CA LEU A 455 -11.66 18.11 -0.23
C LEU A 455 -11.55 19.44 0.54
N LEU A 456 -10.43 20.16 0.42
CA LEU A 456 -10.26 21.43 1.13
C LEU A 456 -11.28 22.48 0.69
N ALA A 457 -11.54 22.57 -0.62
CA ALA A 457 -12.51 23.51 -1.18
C ALA A 457 -13.91 23.24 -0.62
N GLN A 458 -14.34 21.97 -0.60
CA GLN A 458 -15.65 21.62 -0.05
C GLN A 458 -15.75 21.89 1.45
N MET A 459 -14.72 21.53 2.23
CA MET A 459 -14.67 21.83 3.68
C MET A 459 -14.84 23.34 3.94
N GLN A 460 -14.15 24.18 3.17
CA GLN A 460 -14.20 25.64 3.31
C GLN A 460 -15.53 26.23 2.84
N GLN A 461 -16.06 25.75 1.70
CA GLN A 461 -17.32 26.24 1.13
C GLN A 461 -18.53 25.91 2.01
N GLU A 462 -18.55 24.71 2.58
CA GLU A 462 -19.65 24.22 3.41
C GLU A 462 -19.43 24.47 4.91
N ASN A 463 -18.27 25.02 5.29
CA ASN A 463 -17.85 25.24 6.67
C ASN A 463 -17.92 23.95 7.52
N LEU A 464 -17.38 22.87 6.97
CA LEU A 464 -17.33 21.54 7.58
C LEU A 464 -15.94 21.23 8.12
N SER A 465 -15.89 20.61 9.30
CA SER A 465 -14.67 19.96 9.77
C SER A 465 -14.33 18.74 8.91
N HIS A 466 -13.10 18.24 9.02
CA HIS A 466 -12.66 17.03 8.32
C HIS A 466 -13.59 15.87 8.64
N SER A 467 -13.90 15.67 9.92
CA SER A 467 -14.76 14.57 10.35
C SER A 467 -16.21 14.71 9.92
N ALA A 468 -16.73 15.92 9.78
CA ALA A 468 -18.06 16.16 9.24
C ALA A 468 -18.15 15.84 7.74
N LEU A 469 -17.19 16.30 6.94
CA LEU A 469 -17.20 16.02 5.49
C LEU A 469 -17.02 14.53 5.20
N ILE A 470 -16.05 13.86 5.84
CA ILE A 470 -15.84 12.42 5.60
C ILE A 470 -17.06 11.61 6.03
N LYS A 471 -17.73 12.00 7.13
CA LYS A 471 -19.00 11.38 7.54
C LYS A 471 -20.09 11.56 6.47
N GLN A 472 -20.23 12.76 5.91
CA GLN A 472 -21.22 13.03 4.87
C GLN A 472 -21.00 12.11 3.66
N LEU A 473 -19.78 12.10 3.11
CA LEU A 473 -19.43 11.26 1.96
C LEU A 473 -19.60 9.76 2.26
N SER A 474 -19.17 9.32 3.45
CA SER A 474 -19.31 7.92 3.87
C SER A 474 -20.78 7.50 4.01
N ASN A 475 -21.65 8.40 4.48
CA ASN A 475 -23.10 8.15 4.54
C ASN A 475 -23.75 8.15 3.16
N GLU A 476 -23.30 8.99 2.23
CA GLU A 476 -23.75 8.95 0.83
C GLU A 476 -23.45 7.58 0.21
N HIS A 477 -22.22 7.07 0.37
CA HIS A 477 -21.84 5.74 -0.11
C HIS A 477 -22.65 4.62 0.56
N LEU A 478 -22.83 4.68 1.88
CA LEU A 478 -23.63 3.69 2.62
C LEU A 478 -25.09 3.69 2.16
N ASN A 479 -25.68 4.87 1.97
CA ASN A 479 -27.04 5.03 1.46
C ASN A 479 -27.15 4.50 0.04
N HIS A 480 -26.16 4.72 -0.84
CA HIS A 480 -26.14 4.11 -2.16
C HIS A 480 -26.11 2.57 -2.08
N VAL A 481 -25.33 1.98 -1.18
CA VAL A 481 -25.36 0.52 -0.96
C VAL A 481 -26.75 0.04 -0.52
N HIS A 482 -27.45 0.82 0.31
CA HIS A 482 -28.76 0.46 0.85
C HIS A 482 -29.91 0.70 -0.16
N LEU A 483 -29.84 1.77 -0.94
CA LEU A 483 -30.88 2.23 -1.87
C LEU A 483 -30.74 1.61 -3.25
N ASP A 484 -29.51 1.50 -3.77
CA ASP A 484 -29.29 1.30 -5.20
C ASP A 484 -29.38 -0.17 -5.62
N GLN A 485 -29.53 -1.12 -4.69
CA GLN A 485 -29.73 -2.55 -4.98
C GLN A 485 -28.86 -3.09 -6.15
N LYS A 486 -27.67 -2.53 -6.39
CA LYS A 486 -26.49 -3.32 -6.81
C LYS A 486 -26.11 -4.19 -5.61
N SER A 487 -27.11 -4.99 -5.25
CA SER A 487 -27.08 -6.09 -4.33
C SER A 487 -25.93 -6.92 -4.82
N ILE A 488 -25.01 -7.19 -3.90
CA ILE A 488 -24.21 -8.39 -4.01
C ILE A 488 -25.14 -9.49 -4.54
N GLY A 489 -24.78 -10.09 -5.68
CA GLY A 489 -25.67 -11.08 -6.30
C GLY A 489 -25.96 -12.16 -5.26
N ILE A 490 -27.20 -12.69 -5.21
CA ILE A 490 -27.61 -13.66 -4.17
C ILE A 490 -26.55 -14.76 -3.98
N THR A 491 -25.99 -15.24 -5.10
CA THR A 491 -24.94 -16.25 -5.13
C THR A 491 -23.62 -15.79 -4.52
N GLU A 492 -23.22 -14.55 -4.75
CA GLU A 492 -22.01 -13.96 -4.15
C GLU A 492 -22.19 -13.74 -2.65
N ASP A 493 -23.38 -13.29 -2.21
CA ASP A 493 -23.66 -13.08 -0.78
C ASP A 493 -23.66 -14.41 -0.02
N GLU A 494 -24.33 -15.43 -0.57
CA GLU A 494 -24.29 -16.80 -0.04
C GLU A 494 -22.85 -17.34 0.03
N THR A 495 -22.03 -17.07 -0.98
CA THR A 495 -20.61 -17.46 -1.00
C THR A 495 -19.84 -16.78 0.14
N LEU A 496 -20.02 -15.47 0.35
CA LEU A 496 -19.34 -14.75 1.43
C LEU A 496 -19.85 -15.16 2.82
N ILE A 497 -21.14 -15.47 2.99
CA ILE A 497 -21.69 -16.07 4.23
C ILE A 497 -21.01 -17.42 4.51
N GLN A 498 -20.86 -18.25 3.48
CA GLN A 498 -20.19 -19.55 3.60
C GLN A 498 -18.73 -19.36 4.02
N LEU A 499 -17.98 -18.47 3.37
CA LEU A 499 -16.59 -18.16 3.71
C LEU A 499 -16.45 -17.60 5.14
N ALA A 500 -17.37 -16.74 5.57
CA ALA A 500 -17.44 -16.27 6.96
C ALA A 500 -17.60 -17.44 7.94
N THR A 501 -18.51 -18.36 7.65
CA THR A 501 -18.74 -19.56 8.50
C THR A 501 -17.52 -20.49 8.51
N GLU A 502 -16.92 -20.75 7.34
CA GLU A 502 -15.73 -21.59 7.21
C GLU A 502 -14.52 -21.01 7.93
N SER A 503 -14.33 -19.69 7.88
CA SER A 503 -13.23 -19.02 8.58
C SER A 503 -13.34 -19.18 10.10
N LEU A 504 -14.55 -19.05 10.68
CA LEU A 504 -14.75 -19.30 12.11
C LEU A 504 -14.40 -20.75 12.49
N PHE A 505 -14.79 -21.72 11.65
CA PHE A 505 -14.42 -23.12 11.86
C PHE A 505 -12.90 -23.34 11.75
N LYS A 506 -12.24 -22.75 10.75
CA LYS A 506 -10.78 -22.83 10.57
C LYS A 506 -10.03 -22.27 11.77
N GLN A 507 -10.43 -21.11 12.29
CA GLN A 507 -9.82 -20.56 13.50
C GLN A 507 -10.00 -21.49 14.70
N ALA A 508 -11.21 -22.00 14.94
CA ALA A 508 -11.46 -22.93 16.05
C ALA A 508 -10.63 -24.21 15.93
N LEU A 509 -10.44 -24.71 14.70
CA LEU A 509 -9.57 -25.86 14.43
C LEU A 509 -8.11 -25.55 14.80
N MET A 510 -7.57 -24.41 14.36
CA MET A 510 -6.21 -23.96 14.70
C MET A 510 -6.00 -23.83 16.22
N GLU A 511 -6.99 -23.30 16.94
CA GLU A 511 -6.95 -23.18 18.40
C GLU A 511 -6.97 -24.55 19.11
N SER A 512 -7.65 -25.55 18.53
CA SER A 512 -7.73 -26.90 19.10
C SER A 512 -6.54 -27.81 18.78
N GLN A 513 -5.78 -27.50 17.71
CA GLN A 513 -4.70 -28.34 17.18
C GLN A 513 -3.29 -27.83 17.51
N GLN A 514 -3.17 -26.85 18.40
CA GLN A 514 -1.88 -26.29 18.77
C GLN A 514 -1.04 -27.28 19.60
N GLU A 515 0.11 -27.69 19.07
CA GLU A 515 0.97 -28.70 19.70
C GLU A 515 2.01 -28.13 20.69
N ILE A 516 2.49 -26.91 20.43
CA ILE A 516 3.53 -26.24 21.24
C ILE A 516 2.99 -24.97 21.90
N ASP A 517 3.54 -24.60 23.06
CA ASP A 517 3.21 -23.33 23.68
C ASP A 517 3.71 -22.13 22.85
N PHE A 518 3.21 -20.95 23.18
CA PHE A 518 3.47 -19.76 22.38
C PHE A 518 4.90 -19.25 22.47
N ASP A 519 5.58 -19.47 23.60
CA ASP A 519 6.96 -18.98 23.79
C ASP A 519 7.94 -19.84 22.98
N ASP A 520 7.75 -21.16 22.96
CA ASP A 520 8.50 -22.07 22.09
C ASP A 520 8.22 -21.80 20.61
N PHE A 521 6.95 -21.56 20.24
CA PHE A 521 6.58 -21.16 18.88
C PHE A 521 7.27 -19.85 18.46
N LEU A 522 7.24 -18.84 19.32
CA LEU A 522 7.85 -17.55 19.04
C LEU A 522 9.37 -17.66 18.91
N LYS A 523 10.01 -18.48 19.75
CA LYS A 523 11.44 -18.76 19.66
C LYS A 523 11.80 -19.35 18.30
N GLN A 524 11.07 -20.37 17.83
CA GLN A 524 11.28 -20.95 16.50
C GLN A 524 11.09 -19.92 15.37
N LYS A 525 10.08 -19.05 15.47
CA LYS A 525 9.85 -18.00 14.45
C LYS A 525 10.95 -16.93 14.43
N ASN A 526 11.53 -16.60 15.59
CA ASN A 526 12.60 -15.60 15.72
C ASN A 526 13.99 -16.14 15.34
N GLU A 527 14.17 -17.45 15.23
CA GLU A 527 15.43 -18.05 14.79
C GLU A 527 15.65 -17.83 13.28
N LEU A 528 16.43 -16.80 12.95
CA LEU A 528 16.82 -16.45 11.59
C LEU A 528 18.26 -16.88 11.28
N GLN A 529 18.45 -17.59 10.18
CA GLN A 529 19.75 -17.96 9.61
C GLN A 529 20.10 -17.07 8.41
N ARG A 530 21.38 -16.70 8.31
CA ARG A 530 21.91 -15.77 7.30
C ARG A 530 21.99 -16.37 5.90
N ASP A 531 22.33 -17.65 5.82
CA ASP A 531 22.25 -18.38 4.57
C ASP A 531 20.78 -18.68 4.32
N CYS A 532 20.32 -18.57 3.07
CA CYS A 532 18.96 -18.95 2.67
C CYS A 532 18.78 -20.47 2.72
N LYS A 533 19.06 -21.06 3.88
CA LYS A 533 18.94 -22.46 4.20
C LYS A 533 18.11 -22.48 5.47
N GLN A 534 16.81 -22.69 5.33
CA GLN A 534 15.98 -23.07 6.47
C GLN A 534 14.96 -24.13 6.02
N GLN A 535 14.69 -25.07 6.92
CA GLN A 535 13.66 -26.11 6.78
C GLN A 535 12.28 -25.46 6.90
N ALA A 536 11.29 -25.98 6.14
CA ALA A 536 9.91 -25.51 6.09
C ALA A 536 9.38 -25.10 7.48
N ALA A 537 8.71 -23.95 7.57
CA ALA A 537 8.16 -23.51 8.84
C ALA A 537 7.08 -24.51 9.30
N VAL A 538 7.10 -24.84 10.60
CA VAL A 538 5.97 -25.49 11.24
C VAL A 538 4.79 -24.51 11.16
N VAL A 539 3.75 -24.95 10.44
CA VAL A 539 2.49 -24.22 10.20
C VAL A 539 1.70 -24.13 11.49
#